data_AF-A0A922JX20-F1
#
_entry.id   AF-A0A922JX20-F1
#
_cell.length_a   1.000
_cell.length_b   1.000
_cell.length_c   1.000
_cell.angle_alpha   90.00
_cell.angle_beta   90.00
_cell.angle_gamma   90.00
#
_symmetry.space_group_name_H-M   'P 1'
#
loop_
_entity.id
_entity.type
_entity.pdbx_description
1 polymer ?
#
loop_
_entity_poly.entity_id
_entity_poly.type
_entity_poly.pdbx_seq_one_letter_code
_entity_poly.pdbx_strand_id
1 'polypeptide(L)'
;MFQVTTLISEADKLEKDLIKNPPPSAADIEAAQLLVKEKGEVVAQLKSAKAKKEDINASVAELKKEKENLAKLEERSKLKPGIPRKDGKIDYGLDFFARQAFLTVSGQLQVESYACCLSSVYTFGPTFRAEHSHTSRHLAEFWMVEPEIAFAELKDDMNCAEAYVRFLCQWLLDNCFDDMEFMADKFDKTCIERLRMVASTPFERISYTEAVELLEEAVKGGRKFENKVEWGIDLASEHERYLTEVKFQKPVIVYNYPKDIKAFYMRLNDDSKTVAAMDVLVPKVGELIGGSQREERYDVIQQRIKDMGLPIEPYEWYLDLRRYGTVKHCGFGLGFERMLLFATGIENIRDVIPFPRYPGRADL
;
A
#
# COMPACT_ATOMS: atom_id res chain seq x y z
N MET A 1 -6.95 -3.72 -2.04
CA MET A 1 -5.96 -2.73 -2.54
C MET A 1 -6.58 -1.97 -3.71
N PHE A 2 -6.17 -0.72 -3.94
CA PHE A 2 -6.56 0.02 -5.14
C PHE A 2 -5.66 -0.34 -6.31
N GLN A 3 -6.24 -0.72 -7.44
CA GLN A 3 -5.51 -1.06 -8.65
C GLN A 3 -5.34 0.17 -9.54
N VAL A 4 -4.13 0.39 -10.04
CA VAL A 4 -3.81 1.43 -11.02
C VAL A 4 -3.79 0.80 -12.41
N THR A 5 -4.50 1.42 -13.38
CA THR A 5 -4.58 0.90 -14.75
C THR A 5 -4.84 2.00 -15.77
N THR A 6 -4.19 1.95 -16.94
CA THR A 6 -4.50 2.80 -18.09
C THR A 6 -5.49 2.14 -19.05
N LEU A 7 -5.71 0.83 -18.92
CA LEU A 7 -6.52 0.02 -19.84
C LEU A 7 -7.94 0.54 -20.02
N ILE A 8 -8.56 1.10 -18.97
CA ILE A 8 -9.91 1.68 -19.06
C ILE A 8 -9.89 2.88 -20.03
N SER A 9 -8.97 3.81 -19.81
CA SER A 9 -8.86 5.02 -20.64
C SER A 9 -8.45 4.71 -22.08
N GLU A 10 -7.66 3.65 -22.28
CA GLU A 10 -7.25 3.18 -23.60
C GLU A 10 -8.38 2.47 -24.34
N ALA A 11 -9.16 1.64 -23.63
CA ALA A 11 -10.37 1.03 -24.17
C ALA A 11 -11.38 2.10 -24.63
N ASP A 12 -11.62 3.14 -23.82
CA ASP A 12 -12.51 4.25 -24.17
C ASP A 12 -12.02 5.03 -25.40
N LYS A 13 -10.71 5.25 -25.52
CA LYS A 13 -10.10 5.91 -26.69
C LYS A 13 -10.27 5.06 -27.94
N LEU A 14 -10.02 3.76 -27.84
CA LEU A 14 -10.17 2.82 -28.95
C LEU A 14 -11.63 2.74 -29.40
N GLU A 15 -12.57 2.65 -28.46
CA GLU A 15 -14.01 2.62 -28.78
C GLU A 15 -14.45 3.88 -29.54
N LYS A 16 -14.01 5.06 -29.09
CA LYS A 16 -14.25 6.33 -29.80
C LYS A 16 -13.62 6.37 -31.18
N ASP A 17 -12.42 5.79 -31.36
CA ASP A 17 -11.79 5.69 -32.69
C ASP A 17 -12.55 4.74 -33.60
N LEU A 18 -12.96 3.56 -33.11
CA LEU A 18 -13.70 2.57 -33.89
C LEU A 18 -15.09 3.08 -34.32
N ILE A 19 -15.73 3.93 -33.52
CA ILE A 19 -16.98 4.61 -33.92
C ILE A 19 -16.74 5.60 -35.07
N LYS A 20 -15.65 6.38 -35.00
CA LYS A 20 -15.32 7.37 -36.04
C LYS A 20 -14.77 6.74 -37.32
N ASN A 21 -14.03 5.65 -37.16
CA ASN A 21 -13.29 4.95 -38.19
C ASN A 21 -13.58 3.44 -38.04
N PRO A 22 -14.67 2.92 -38.63
CA PRO A 22 -15.02 1.51 -38.48
C PRO A 22 -13.90 0.56 -38.93
N PRO A 23 -13.82 -0.66 -38.36
CA PRO A 23 -12.94 -1.70 -38.89
C PRO A 23 -13.24 -1.97 -40.37
N PRO A 24 -12.22 -2.29 -41.18
CA PRO A 24 -12.45 -2.68 -42.57
C PRO A 24 -13.29 -3.96 -42.62
N SER A 25 -14.18 -4.04 -43.59
CA SER A 25 -14.93 -5.25 -43.88
C SER A 25 -14.03 -6.33 -44.48
N ALA A 26 -14.49 -7.58 -44.49
CA ALA A 26 -13.78 -8.66 -45.17
C ALA A 26 -13.55 -8.34 -46.66
N ALA A 27 -14.51 -7.65 -47.29
CA ALA A 27 -14.41 -7.21 -48.69
C ALA A 27 -13.32 -6.14 -48.89
N ASP A 28 -13.13 -5.22 -47.93
CA ASP A 28 -12.07 -4.21 -48.01
C ASP A 28 -10.67 -4.85 -47.93
N ILE A 29 -10.51 -5.87 -47.08
CA ILE A 29 -9.26 -6.62 -46.96
C ILE A 29 -9.01 -7.45 -48.22
N GLU A 30 -10.03 -8.13 -48.76
CA GLU A 30 -9.93 -8.92 -49.99
C GLU A 30 -9.56 -8.03 -51.19
N ALA A 31 -10.17 -6.86 -51.31
CA ALA A 31 -9.83 -5.87 -52.35
C ALA A 31 -8.37 -5.40 -52.23
N ALA A 32 -7.88 -5.13 -51.02
CA ALA A 32 -6.48 -4.76 -50.79
C ALA A 32 -5.50 -5.91 -51.11
N GLN A 33 -5.87 -7.16 -50.81
CA GLN A 33 -5.08 -8.34 -51.17
C GLN A 33 -4.98 -8.53 -52.70
N LEU A 34 -6.09 -8.32 -53.42
CA LEU A 34 -6.12 -8.35 -54.89
C LEU A 34 -5.22 -7.27 -55.48
N LEU A 35 -5.29 -6.03 -54.98
CA LEU A 35 -4.43 -4.93 -55.44
C LEU A 35 -2.94 -5.22 -55.23
N VAL A 36 -2.56 -5.78 -54.07
CA VAL A 36 -1.17 -6.20 -53.80
C VAL A 36 -0.73 -7.29 -54.78
N LYS A 37 -1.61 -8.23 -55.13
CA LYS A 37 -1.34 -9.28 -56.11
C LYS A 37 -1.16 -8.69 -57.52
N GLU A 38 -2.07 -7.85 -57.98
CA GLU A 38 -2.02 -7.19 -59.29
C GLU A 38 -0.73 -6.36 -59.44
N LYS A 39 -0.40 -5.53 -58.45
CA LYS A 39 0.86 -4.75 -58.47
C LYS A 39 2.09 -5.65 -58.43
N GLY A 40 2.02 -6.78 -57.73
CA GLY A 40 3.06 -7.81 -57.73
C GLY A 40 3.29 -8.41 -59.12
N GLU A 41 2.20 -8.70 -59.85
CA GLU A 41 2.24 -9.20 -61.23
C GLU A 41 2.82 -8.17 -62.20
N VAL A 42 2.45 -6.89 -62.07
CA VAL A 42 3.03 -5.79 -62.89
C VAL A 42 4.54 -5.69 -62.68
N VAL A 43 5.01 -5.74 -61.44
CA VAL A 43 6.47 -5.73 -61.14
C VAL A 43 7.16 -6.94 -61.78
N ALA A 44 6.54 -8.13 -61.70
CA ALA A 44 7.09 -9.34 -62.31
C ALA A 44 7.16 -9.23 -63.85
N GLN A 45 6.11 -8.70 -64.48
CA GLN A 45 6.05 -8.46 -65.92
C GLN A 45 7.14 -7.47 -66.36
N LEU A 46 7.27 -6.31 -65.70
CA LEU A 46 8.30 -5.31 -66.02
C LEU A 46 9.72 -5.86 -65.88
N LYS A 47 9.98 -6.68 -64.85
CA LYS A 47 11.26 -7.38 -64.68
C LYS A 47 11.52 -8.38 -65.80
N SER A 48 10.50 -9.17 -66.16
CA SER A 48 10.60 -10.18 -67.24
C SER A 48 10.82 -9.55 -68.62
N ALA A 49 10.21 -8.38 -68.86
CA ALA A 49 10.33 -7.62 -70.10
C ALA A 49 11.63 -6.79 -70.19
N LYS A 50 12.49 -6.83 -69.16
CA LYS A 50 13.71 -6.02 -69.04
C LYS A 50 13.43 -4.51 -69.26
N ALA A 51 12.33 -4.03 -68.68
CA ALA A 51 11.96 -2.61 -68.71
C ALA A 51 13.05 -1.73 -68.06
N LYS A 52 12.96 -0.41 -68.26
CA LYS A 52 13.95 0.51 -67.66
C LYS A 52 13.94 0.38 -66.15
N LYS A 53 15.13 0.52 -65.55
CA LYS A 53 15.32 0.43 -64.10
C LYS A 53 14.44 1.42 -63.33
N GLU A 54 14.21 2.61 -63.91
CA GLU A 54 13.33 3.65 -63.37
C GLU A 54 11.87 3.17 -63.26
N ASP A 55 11.34 2.55 -64.31
CA ASP A 55 9.96 2.04 -64.35
C ASP A 55 9.75 0.88 -63.36
N ILE A 56 10.74 -0.01 -63.26
CA ILE A 56 10.73 -1.12 -62.28
C ILE A 56 10.75 -0.55 -60.85
N ASN A 57 11.60 0.43 -60.57
CA ASN A 57 11.70 1.03 -59.24
C ASN A 57 10.40 1.77 -58.86
N ALA A 58 9.79 2.50 -59.80
CA ALA A 58 8.51 3.15 -59.58
C ALA A 58 7.40 2.13 -59.24
N SER A 59 7.30 1.04 -59.99
CA SER A 59 6.31 -0.01 -59.74
C SER A 59 6.55 -0.77 -58.42
N VAL A 60 7.81 -0.99 -58.04
CA VAL A 60 8.16 -1.57 -56.72
C VAL A 60 7.76 -0.64 -55.57
N ALA A 61 7.92 0.68 -55.73
CA ALA A 61 7.49 1.64 -54.72
C ALA A 61 5.96 1.62 -54.53
N GLU A 62 5.18 1.53 -55.61
CA GLU A 62 3.73 1.35 -55.54
C GLU A 62 3.36 0.04 -54.82
N LEU A 63 3.97 -1.09 -55.19
CA LEU A 63 3.74 -2.36 -54.53
C LEU A 63 4.04 -2.29 -53.02
N LYS A 64 5.12 -1.60 -52.63
CA LYS A 64 5.46 -1.42 -51.22
C LYS A 64 4.37 -0.63 -50.48
N LYS A 65 3.86 0.45 -51.09
CA LYS A 65 2.77 1.26 -50.53
C LYS A 65 1.49 0.44 -50.34
N GLU A 66 1.13 -0.40 -51.31
CA GLU A 66 -0.06 -1.26 -51.18
C GLU A 66 0.11 -2.35 -50.13
N LYS A 67 1.32 -2.92 -49.99
CA LYS A 67 1.63 -3.85 -48.89
C LYS A 67 1.51 -3.19 -47.52
N GLU A 68 2.00 -1.96 -47.37
CA GLU A 68 1.85 -1.19 -46.13
C GLU A 68 0.37 -0.86 -45.83
N ASN A 69 -0.43 -0.58 -46.87
CA ASN A 69 -1.86 -0.36 -46.72
C ASN A 69 -2.61 -1.62 -46.28
N LEU A 70 -2.33 -2.77 -46.92
CA LEU A 70 -2.89 -4.05 -46.54
C LEU A 70 -2.54 -4.40 -45.08
N ALA A 71 -1.28 -4.23 -44.68
CA ALA A 71 -0.87 -4.49 -43.30
C ALA A 71 -1.66 -3.64 -42.29
N LYS A 72 -1.88 -2.35 -42.59
CA LYS A 72 -2.69 -1.45 -41.75
C LYS A 72 -4.15 -1.88 -41.67
N LEU A 73 -4.74 -2.32 -42.79
CA LEU A 73 -6.12 -2.82 -42.81
C LEU A 73 -6.25 -4.11 -42.00
N GLU A 74 -5.29 -5.04 -42.14
CA GLU A 74 -5.25 -6.29 -41.38
C GLU A 74 -5.06 -6.04 -39.89
N GLU A 75 -4.17 -5.13 -39.48
CA GLU A 75 -4.01 -4.72 -38.08
C GLU A 75 -5.29 -4.09 -37.54
N ARG A 76 -5.90 -3.17 -38.30
CA ARG A 76 -7.15 -2.51 -37.91
C ARG A 76 -8.31 -3.50 -37.76
N SER A 77 -8.38 -4.51 -38.62
CA SER A 77 -9.42 -5.56 -38.56
C SER A 77 -9.37 -6.39 -37.27
N LYS A 78 -8.20 -6.45 -36.62
CA LYS A 78 -7.98 -7.19 -35.37
C LYS A 78 -8.36 -6.38 -34.13
N LEU A 79 -8.52 -5.07 -34.25
CA LEU A 79 -8.89 -4.21 -33.13
C LEU A 79 -10.30 -4.57 -32.66
N LYS A 80 -10.45 -4.74 -31.34
CA LYS A 80 -11.73 -5.02 -30.69
C LYS A 80 -11.99 -3.96 -29.64
N PRO A 81 -13.23 -3.45 -29.51
CA PRO A 81 -13.57 -2.54 -28.44
C PRO A 81 -13.49 -3.23 -27.07
N GLY A 82 -13.31 -2.43 -26.03
CA GLY A 82 -13.24 -2.89 -24.64
C GLY A 82 -11.83 -3.21 -24.14
N ILE A 83 -11.77 -3.66 -22.88
CA ILE A 83 -10.50 -3.97 -22.19
C ILE A 83 -9.84 -5.17 -22.87
N PRO A 84 -8.54 -5.09 -23.23
CA PRO A 84 -7.85 -6.17 -23.90
C PRO A 84 -7.81 -7.44 -23.06
N ARG A 85 -7.96 -8.59 -23.73
CA ARG A 85 -7.96 -9.91 -23.09
C ARG A 85 -7.03 -10.88 -23.79
N LYS A 86 -6.36 -11.70 -22.98
CA LYS A 86 -5.53 -12.83 -23.39
C LYS A 86 -5.94 -14.06 -22.58
N ASP A 87 -6.23 -15.16 -23.26
CA ASP A 87 -6.68 -16.43 -22.65
C ASP A 87 -7.88 -16.27 -21.68
N GLY A 88 -8.83 -15.40 -22.04
CA GLY A 88 -10.04 -15.12 -21.25
C GLY A 88 -9.87 -14.17 -20.06
N LYS A 89 -8.64 -13.77 -19.73
CA LYS A 89 -8.30 -12.81 -18.66
C LYS A 89 -7.92 -11.45 -19.22
N ILE A 90 -7.98 -10.41 -18.38
CA ILE A 90 -7.48 -9.07 -18.75
C ILE A 90 -5.98 -9.16 -19.04
N ASP A 91 -5.55 -8.61 -20.18
CA ASP A 91 -4.14 -8.59 -20.57
C ASP A 91 -3.43 -7.38 -19.96
N TYR A 92 -3.00 -7.53 -18.71
CA TYR A 92 -2.21 -6.50 -18.01
C TYR A 92 -0.80 -6.31 -18.60
N GLY A 93 -0.36 -7.17 -19.52
CA GLY A 93 0.89 -6.94 -20.28
C GLY A 93 0.81 -5.72 -21.20
N LEU A 94 -0.40 -5.24 -21.49
CA LEU A 94 -0.67 -4.02 -22.24
C LEU A 94 -0.96 -2.80 -21.35
N ASP A 95 -0.98 -2.98 -20.03
CA ASP A 95 -1.13 -1.86 -19.08
C ASP A 95 0.18 -1.07 -18.96
N PHE A 96 0.14 0.11 -18.34
CA PHE A 96 1.29 1.03 -18.28
C PHE A 96 2.59 0.41 -17.74
N PHE A 97 2.49 -0.46 -16.73
CA PHE A 97 3.64 -1.15 -16.13
C PHE A 97 3.87 -2.57 -16.68
N ALA A 98 3.15 -2.97 -17.74
CA ALA A 98 3.15 -4.32 -18.30
C ALA A 98 2.84 -5.45 -17.29
N ARG A 99 2.17 -5.09 -16.18
CA ARG A 99 1.69 -5.98 -15.12
C ARG A 99 0.62 -5.25 -14.28
N GLN A 100 -0.08 -5.98 -13.42
CA GLN A 100 -0.95 -5.35 -12.43
C GLN A 100 -0.12 -4.48 -11.48
N ALA A 101 -0.58 -3.25 -11.25
CA ALA A 101 0.00 -2.33 -10.30
C ALA A 101 -1.05 -1.88 -9.27
N PHE A 102 -0.62 -1.65 -8.04
CA PHE A 102 -1.49 -1.30 -6.92
C PHE A 102 -0.90 -0.13 -6.15
N LEU A 103 -1.78 0.70 -5.57
CA LEU A 103 -1.37 1.70 -4.60
C LEU A 103 -0.95 1.00 -3.30
N THR A 104 0.17 1.46 -2.73
CA THR A 104 0.78 0.78 -1.60
C THR A 104 0.00 1.01 -0.30
N VAL A 105 -0.04 -0.01 0.55
CA VAL A 105 -0.58 0.08 1.92
C VAL A 105 0.48 0.54 2.93
N SER A 106 1.76 0.48 2.55
CA SER A 106 2.92 0.80 3.39
C SER A 106 4.20 0.83 2.53
N GLY A 107 5.17 1.68 2.87
CA GLY A 107 6.50 1.68 2.27
C GLY A 107 7.49 0.73 2.97
N GLN A 108 7.05 -0.02 3.99
CA GLN A 108 7.91 -0.76 4.91
C GLN A 108 8.91 -1.68 4.20
N LEU A 109 8.44 -2.53 3.29
CA LEU A 109 9.32 -3.52 2.64
C LEU A 109 10.45 -2.84 1.85
N GLN A 110 10.13 -1.70 1.22
CA GLN A 110 11.11 -0.93 0.45
C GLN A 110 12.06 -0.18 1.37
N VAL A 111 11.59 0.43 2.46
CA VAL A 111 12.45 1.19 3.38
C VAL A 111 13.47 0.30 4.10
N GLU A 112 13.17 -0.99 4.32
CA GLU A 112 14.15 -1.98 4.81
C GLU A 112 15.41 -2.07 3.91
N SER A 113 15.24 -1.99 2.59
CA SER A 113 16.40 -1.99 1.67
C SER A 113 17.31 -0.77 1.86
N TYR A 114 16.74 0.38 2.20
CA TYR A 114 17.49 1.60 2.50
C TYR A 114 18.11 1.54 3.89
N ALA A 115 17.43 0.96 4.89
CA ALA A 115 18.00 0.76 6.22
C ALA A 115 19.27 -0.11 6.16
N CYS A 116 19.30 -1.13 5.31
CA CYS A 116 20.48 -1.97 5.09
C CYS A 116 21.72 -1.21 4.57
N CYS A 117 21.56 -0.03 3.94
CA CYS A 117 22.69 0.74 3.40
C CYS A 117 22.92 2.10 4.08
N LEU A 118 21.88 2.70 4.68
CA LEU A 118 21.91 4.02 5.32
C LEU A 118 21.73 3.97 6.84
N SER A 119 21.56 2.77 7.40
CA SER A 119 21.32 2.48 8.82
C SER A 119 19.98 2.98 9.38
N SER A 120 19.69 4.28 9.32
CA SER A 120 18.46 4.86 9.86
C SER A 120 17.78 5.74 8.84
N VAL A 121 16.55 5.38 8.47
CA VAL A 121 15.78 6.02 7.41
C VAL A 121 14.32 6.13 7.83
N TYR A 122 13.56 6.99 7.17
CA TYR A 122 12.12 7.04 7.34
C TYR A 122 11.42 7.38 6.03
N THR A 123 10.21 6.87 5.85
CA THR A 123 9.28 7.37 4.84
C THR A 123 8.36 8.40 5.48
N PHE A 124 7.89 9.35 4.68
CA PHE A 124 6.72 10.15 4.98
C PHE A 124 5.94 10.30 3.67
N GLY A 125 4.86 9.54 3.53
CA GLY A 125 4.13 9.48 2.27
C GLY A 125 2.70 8.98 2.41
N PRO A 126 1.89 9.14 1.34
CA PRO A 126 0.53 8.63 1.31
C PRO A 126 0.53 7.10 1.19
N THR A 127 -0.42 6.48 1.88
CA THR A 127 -0.73 5.05 1.82
C THR A 127 -2.23 4.86 1.65
N PHE A 128 -2.63 3.71 1.11
CA PHE A 128 -4.00 3.52 0.64
C PHE A 128 -4.58 2.19 1.13
N ARG A 129 -5.79 2.23 1.68
CA ARG A 129 -6.54 1.03 2.09
C ARG A 129 -7.90 1.00 1.42
N ALA A 130 -8.20 -0.08 0.72
CA ALA A 130 -9.45 -0.26 0.00
C ALA A 130 -10.48 -1.08 0.80
N GLU A 131 -10.45 -0.94 2.13
CA GLU A 131 -11.41 -1.60 3.02
C GLU A 131 -12.77 -0.91 2.93
N HIS A 132 -13.85 -1.68 2.95
CA HIS A 132 -15.20 -1.12 2.97
C HIS A 132 -15.61 -0.69 4.39
N SER A 133 -14.76 0.13 5.01
CA SER A 133 -14.90 0.62 6.38
C SER A 133 -15.35 2.08 6.37
N HIS A 134 -16.57 2.34 6.86
CA HIS A 134 -17.13 3.68 6.93
C HIS A 134 -17.31 4.12 8.39
N THR A 135 -16.18 4.33 9.08
CA THR A 135 -16.16 4.81 10.48
C THR A 135 -15.57 6.23 10.56
N SER A 136 -15.61 6.83 11.75
CA SER A 136 -14.97 8.12 12.05
C SER A 136 -13.44 8.04 12.17
N ARG A 137 -12.84 6.86 12.01
CA ARG A 137 -11.40 6.63 12.26
C ARG A 137 -10.64 6.01 11.08
N HIS A 138 -11.32 5.78 9.95
CA HIS A 138 -10.70 5.18 8.75
C HIS A 138 -10.80 6.12 7.55
N LEU A 139 -9.71 6.16 6.80
CA LEU A 139 -9.60 6.79 5.49
C LEU A 139 -9.13 5.74 4.48
N ALA A 140 -9.49 5.97 3.22
CA ALA A 140 -9.00 5.20 2.09
C ALA A 140 -7.61 5.66 1.64
N GLU A 141 -7.27 6.92 1.90
CA GLU A 141 -5.97 7.57 1.64
C GLU A 141 -5.59 8.34 2.91
N PHE A 142 -4.39 8.08 3.42
CA PHE A 142 -3.87 8.68 4.65
C PHE A 142 -2.35 8.68 4.64
N TRP A 143 -1.73 9.50 5.49
CA TRP A 143 -0.28 9.64 5.53
C TRP A 143 0.35 8.79 6.62
N MET A 144 1.42 8.10 6.26
CA MET A 144 2.22 7.29 7.17
C MET A 144 3.61 7.87 7.32
N VAL A 145 4.11 7.90 8.55
CA VAL A 145 5.52 8.11 8.86
C VAL A 145 6.10 6.77 9.28
N GLU A 146 7.05 6.23 8.53
CA GLU A 146 7.55 4.86 8.72
C GLU A 146 9.09 4.86 8.86
N PRO A 147 9.64 5.03 10.07
CA PRO A 147 11.06 4.83 10.32
C PRO A 147 11.45 3.35 10.30
N GLU A 148 12.67 3.09 9.81
CA GLU A 148 13.33 1.78 9.84
C GLU A 148 14.79 1.96 10.29
N ILE A 149 15.23 1.12 11.21
CA ILE A 149 16.49 1.24 11.95
C ILE A 149 17.23 -0.10 11.90
N ALA A 150 18.40 -0.10 11.26
CA ALA A 150 19.34 -1.21 11.26
C ALA A 150 20.06 -1.33 12.62
N PHE A 151 20.50 -2.55 12.94
CA PHE A 151 21.15 -2.90 14.20
C PHE A 151 20.27 -2.65 15.44
N ALA A 152 18.96 -2.69 15.27
CA ALA A 152 17.96 -2.50 16.31
C ALA A 152 17.24 -3.81 16.64
N GLU A 153 16.83 -3.95 17.90
CA GLU A 153 15.90 -4.98 18.37
C GLU A 153 14.58 -4.35 18.83
N LEU A 154 13.56 -5.16 19.14
CA LEU A 154 12.23 -4.65 19.50
C LEU A 154 12.27 -3.62 20.64
N LYS A 155 13.19 -3.79 21.60
CA LYS A 155 13.36 -2.83 22.70
C LYS A 155 13.77 -1.45 22.21
N ASP A 156 14.65 -1.38 21.21
CA ASP A 156 15.11 -0.12 20.62
C ASP A 156 13.99 0.54 19.84
N ASP A 157 13.18 -0.26 19.14
CA ASP A 157 11.98 0.19 18.44
C ASP A 157 10.96 0.83 19.39
N MET A 158 10.66 0.16 20.51
CA MET A 158 9.80 0.70 21.57
C MET A 158 10.36 1.98 22.19
N ASN A 159 11.69 2.05 22.41
CA ASN A 159 12.33 3.27 22.93
C ASN A 159 12.22 4.43 21.93
N CYS A 160 12.41 4.15 20.63
CA CYS A 160 12.30 5.14 19.57
C CYS A 160 10.87 5.66 19.44
N ALA A 161 9.88 4.76 19.39
CA ALA A 161 8.47 5.12 19.30
C ALA A 161 7.99 5.96 20.51
N GLU A 162 8.38 5.57 21.73
CA GLU A 162 8.11 6.35 22.95
C GLU A 162 8.74 7.75 22.86
N ALA A 163 10.04 7.85 22.56
CA ALA A 163 10.73 9.13 22.44
C ALA A 163 10.11 10.01 21.35
N TYR A 164 9.70 9.42 20.23
CA TYR A 164 9.09 10.13 19.11
C TYR A 164 7.73 10.73 19.49
N VAL A 165 6.81 9.93 20.06
CA VAL A 165 5.48 10.43 20.47
C VAL A 165 5.61 11.50 21.56
N ARG A 166 6.49 11.29 22.55
CA ARG A 166 6.76 12.29 23.60
C ARG A 166 7.28 13.60 23.02
N PHE A 167 8.22 13.51 22.07
CA PHE A 167 8.76 14.67 21.36
C PHE A 167 7.67 15.42 20.60
N LEU A 168 6.81 14.73 19.83
CA LEU A 168 5.72 15.40 19.09
C LEU A 168 4.75 16.14 20.03
N CYS A 169 4.39 15.52 21.15
CA CYS A 169 3.52 16.16 22.16
C CYS A 169 4.17 17.41 22.75
N GLN A 170 5.45 17.31 23.14
CA GLN A 170 6.19 18.45 23.69
C GLN A 170 6.37 19.56 22.65
N TRP A 171 6.69 19.20 21.41
CA TRP A 171 6.89 20.16 20.33
C TRP A 171 5.62 20.97 20.05
N LEU A 172 4.45 20.33 20.03
CA LEU A 172 3.16 21.03 19.90
C LEU A 172 2.89 21.99 21.06
N LEU A 173 3.20 21.59 22.30
CA LEU A 173 3.06 22.45 23.47
C LEU A 173 3.99 23.67 23.43
N ASP A 174 5.19 23.50 22.88
CA ASP A 174 6.22 24.56 22.83
C ASP A 174 6.03 25.51 21.64
N ASN A 175 5.53 25.01 20.50
CA ASN A 175 5.54 25.74 19.23
C ASN A 175 4.13 26.07 18.68
N CYS A 176 3.08 25.43 19.20
CA CYS A 176 1.71 25.59 18.73
C CYS A 176 0.72 25.86 19.87
N PHE A 177 1.18 26.45 20.98
CA PHE A 177 0.36 26.61 22.19
C PHE A 177 -0.95 27.39 21.93
N ASP A 178 -0.88 28.51 21.21
CA ASP A 178 -2.07 29.34 20.90
C ASP A 178 -3.12 28.55 20.10
N ASP A 179 -2.68 27.77 19.10
CA ASP A 179 -3.58 26.87 18.35
C ASP A 179 -4.14 25.79 19.26
N MET A 180 -3.33 25.23 20.16
CA MET A 180 -3.79 24.23 21.12
C MET A 180 -4.79 24.79 22.15
N GLU A 181 -4.66 26.06 22.56
CA GLU A 181 -5.67 26.73 23.39
C GLU A 181 -6.99 26.89 22.65
N PHE A 182 -6.95 27.24 21.37
CA PHE A 182 -8.14 27.25 20.52
C PHE A 182 -8.77 25.86 20.41
N MET A 183 -7.97 24.81 20.19
CA MET A 183 -8.48 23.44 20.14
C MET A 183 -9.09 22.99 21.48
N ALA A 184 -8.49 23.41 22.61
CA ALA A 184 -9.02 23.11 23.94
C ALA A 184 -10.37 23.79 24.20
N ASP A 185 -10.53 25.05 23.77
CA ASP A 185 -11.80 25.78 23.91
C ASP A 185 -12.90 25.19 23.01
N LYS A 186 -12.57 24.84 21.77
CA LYS A 186 -13.57 24.47 20.75
C LYS A 186 -13.91 22.99 20.68
N PHE A 187 -12.95 22.10 20.92
CA PHE A 187 -13.11 20.66 20.64
C PHE A 187 -12.93 19.80 21.87
N ASP A 188 -11.86 20.01 22.65
CA ASP A 188 -11.55 19.12 23.77
C ASP A 188 -10.77 19.84 24.87
N LYS A 189 -11.47 20.24 25.93
CA LYS A 189 -10.89 20.93 27.11
C LYS A 189 -9.73 20.18 27.77
N THR A 190 -9.57 18.89 27.48
CA THR A 190 -8.52 18.03 28.06
C THR A 190 -7.33 17.82 27.14
N CYS A 191 -7.32 18.34 25.90
CA CYS A 191 -6.27 18.03 24.92
C CYS A 191 -4.87 18.49 25.37
N ILE A 192 -4.74 19.71 25.90
CA ILE A 192 -3.45 20.23 26.42
C ILE A 192 -2.95 19.36 27.58
N GLU A 193 -3.82 19.02 28.53
CA GLU A 193 -3.43 18.18 29.67
C GLU A 193 -3.03 16.78 29.22
N ARG A 194 -3.75 16.21 28.26
CA ARG A 194 -3.39 14.92 27.65
C ARG A 194 -2.02 14.98 26.96
N LEU A 195 -1.72 16.04 26.22
CA LEU A 195 -0.39 16.23 25.60
C LEU A 195 0.71 16.34 26.66
N ARG A 196 0.48 17.11 27.74
CA ARG A 196 1.43 17.24 28.86
C ARG A 196 1.67 15.90 29.56
N MET A 197 0.60 15.14 29.81
CA MET A 197 0.67 13.81 30.41
C MET A 197 1.51 12.87 29.54
N VAL A 198 1.24 12.80 28.23
CA VAL A 198 2.02 11.93 27.33
C VAL A 198 3.47 12.39 27.21
N ALA A 199 3.73 13.70 27.06
CA ALA A 199 5.10 14.23 26.96
C ALA A 199 5.96 13.93 28.19
N SER A 200 5.37 13.90 29.39
CA SER A 200 6.11 13.76 30.66
C SER A 200 6.13 12.35 31.24
N THR A 201 5.22 11.46 30.84
CA THR A 201 5.06 10.13 31.46
C THR A 201 5.80 9.05 30.68
N PRO A 202 6.67 8.24 31.32
CA PRO A 202 7.22 7.03 30.71
C PRO A 202 6.11 6.03 30.37
N PHE A 203 6.19 5.40 29.20
CA PHE A 203 5.13 4.50 28.74
C PHE A 203 5.20 3.17 29.49
N GLU A 204 4.04 2.65 29.86
CA GLU A 204 3.95 1.29 30.41
C GLU A 204 4.30 0.27 29.32
N ARG A 205 4.94 -0.85 29.67
CA ARG A 205 5.26 -1.91 28.70
C ARG A 205 4.79 -3.24 29.23
N ILE A 206 3.84 -3.85 28.52
CA ILE A 206 3.28 -5.16 28.87
C ILE A 206 3.28 -6.07 27.65
N SER A 207 3.48 -7.36 27.86
CA SER A 207 3.26 -8.33 26.79
C SER A 207 1.77 -8.41 26.44
N TYR A 208 1.47 -8.87 25.22
CA TYR A 208 0.10 -9.17 24.80
C TYR A 208 -0.57 -10.16 25.75
N THR A 209 0.17 -11.18 26.22
CA THR A 209 -0.35 -12.16 27.18
C THR A 209 -0.81 -11.49 28.48
N GLU A 210 0.02 -10.62 29.06
CA GLU A 210 -0.35 -9.84 30.25
C GLU A 210 -1.53 -8.89 29.97
N ALA A 211 -1.57 -8.27 28.78
CA ALA A 211 -2.68 -7.40 28.40
C ALA A 211 -4.02 -8.16 28.37
N VAL A 212 -4.05 -9.37 27.79
CA VAL A 212 -5.24 -10.24 27.78
C VAL A 212 -5.62 -10.66 29.20
N GLU A 213 -4.66 -11.08 30.03
CA GLU A 213 -4.91 -11.47 31.43
C GLU A 213 -5.57 -10.32 32.22
N LEU A 214 -5.06 -9.09 32.07
CA LEU A 214 -5.63 -7.90 32.71
C LEU A 214 -7.05 -7.58 32.23
N LEU A 215 -7.33 -7.79 30.95
CA LEU A 215 -8.66 -7.57 30.38
C LEU A 215 -9.64 -8.66 30.83
N GLU A 216 -9.21 -9.92 30.91
CA GLU A 216 -10.01 -11.02 31.46
C GLU A 216 -10.32 -10.80 32.95
N GLU A 217 -9.36 -10.31 33.73
CA GLU A 217 -9.58 -9.89 35.11
C GLU A 217 -10.62 -8.78 35.21
N ALA A 218 -10.56 -7.79 34.32
CA ALA A 218 -11.57 -6.73 34.26
C ALA A 218 -12.98 -7.29 33.98
N VAL A 219 -13.09 -8.25 33.06
CA VAL A 219 -14.34 -8.95 32.75
C VAL A 219 -14.85 -9.72 33.97
N LYS A 220 -13.98 -10.47 34.67
CA LYS A 220 -14.31 -11.15 35.93
C LYS A 220 -14.77 -10.16 37.01
N GLY A 221 -14.19 -8.96 37.03
CA GLY A 221 -14.56 -7.84 37.89
C GLY A 221 -15.85 -7.10 37.48
N GLY A 222 -16.54 -7.55 36.43
CA GLY A 222 -17.84 -7.01 36.00
C GLY A 222 -17.76 -5.97 34.87
N ARG A 223 -16.58 -5.69 34.32
CA ARG A 223 -16.45 -4.86 33.10
C ARG A 223 -17.10 -5.59 31.93
N LYS A 224 -17.92 -4.89 31.15
CA LYS A 224 -18.46 -5.40 29.89
C LYS A 224 -17.73 -4.75 28.72
N PHE A 225 -17.24 -5.57 27.81
CA PHE A 225 -16.71 -5.16 26.52
C PHE A 225 -17.66 -5.67 25.42
N GLU A 226 -17.75 -4.94 24.32
CA GLU A 226 -18.53 -5.35 23.14
C GLU A 226 -17.85 -6.52 22.41
N ASN A 227 -16.52 -6.51 22.34
CA ASN A 227 -15.69 -7.50 21.70
C ASN A 227 -15.11 -8.50 22.72
N LYS A 228 -14.96 -9.75 22.28
CA LYS A 228 -14.42 -10.83 23.10
C LYS A 228 -12.97 -10.54 23.48
N VAL A 229 -12.64 -10.83 24.74
CA VAL A 229 -11.26 -10.85 25.24
C VAL A 229 -10.84 -12.32 25.31
N GLU A 230 -9.83 -12.70 24.52
CA GLU A 230 -9.27 -14.06 24.49
C GLU A 230 -7.89 -14.05 23.84
N TRP A 231 -6.98 -14.88 24.34
CA TRP A 231 -5.64 -15.02 23.76
C TRP A 231 -5.73 -15.59 22.34
N GLY A 232 -5.05 -14.94 21.39
CA GLY A 232 -5.11 -15.26 19.97
C GLY A 232 -6.07 -14.38 19.17
N ILE A 233 -6.85 -13.50 19.82
CA ILE A 233 -7.69 -12.49 19.18
C ILE A 233 -7.02 -11.12 19.32
N ASP A 234 -7.06 -10.31 18.26
CA ASP A 234 -6.53 -8.96 18.29
C ASP A 234 -7.29 -8.06 19.27
N LEU A 235 -6.62 -7.06 19.84
CA LEU A 235 -7.24 -6.15 20.79
C LEU A 235 -8.14 -5.17 20.05
N ALA A 236 -9.40 -5.05 20.48
CA ALA A 236 -10.28 -4.02 19.96
C ALA A 236 -9.98 -2.67 20.62
N SER A 237 -10.37 -1.57 19.96
CA SER A 237 -10.10 -0.22 20.47
C SER A 237 -10.64 0.04 21.89
N GLU A 238 -11.74 -0.60 22.30
CA GLU A 238 -12.23 -0.48 23.67
C GLU A 238 -11.32 -1.16 24.71
N HIS A 239 -10.64 -2.24 24.32
CA HIS A 239 -9.68 -2.96 25.15
C HIS A 239 -8.42 -2.13 25.32
N GLU A 240 -7.90 -1.59 24.20
CA GLU A 240 -6.76 -0.67 24.19
C GLU A 240 -7.01 0.54 25.07
N ARG A 241 -8.17 1.19 24.89
CA ARG A 241 -8.55 2.36 25.68
C ARG A 241 -8.72 2.01 27.16
N TYR A 242 -9.26 0.85 27.51
CA TYR A 242 -9.33 0.41 28.91
C TYR A 242 -7.94 0.31 29.54
N LEU A 243 -6.96 -0.26 28.84
CA LEU A 243 -5.58 -0.35 29.33
C LEU A 243 -5.02 1.05 29.61
N THR A 244 -5.17 1.98 28.66
CA THR A 244 -4.60 3.33 28.78
C THR A 244 -5.35 4.26 29.73
N GLU A 245 -6.69 4.19 29.76
CA GLU A 245 -7.56 5.18 30.45
C GLU A 245 -7.98 4.72 31.85
N VAL A 246 -8.09 3.41 32.08
CA VAL A 246 -8.63 2.84 33.33
C VAL A 246 -7.56 2.09 34.10
N LYS A 247 -6.86 1.15 33.46
CA LYS A 247 -5.91 0.27 34.15
C LYS A 247 -4.63 1.02 34.54
N PHE A 248 -3.98 1.68 33.59
CA PHE A 248 -2.69 2.32 33.80
C PHE A 248 -2.75 3.84 33.91
N GLN A 249 -3.76 4.48 33.31
CA GLN A 249 -3.91 5.95 33.29
C GLN A 249 -2.69 6.66 32.66
N LYS A 250 -2.04 6.00 31.70
CA LYS A 250 -0.89 6.48 30.91
C LYS A 250 -0.80 5.70 29.59
N PRO A 251 0.02 6.14 28.62
CA PRO A 251 0.26 5.37 27.41
C PRO A 251 0.88 4.00 27.71
N VAL A 252 0.56 3.03 26.87
CA VAL A 252 0.97 1.62 27.02
C VAL A 252 1.54 1.13 25.71
N ILE A 253 2.67 0.44 25.75
CA ILE A 253 3.20 -0.32 24.64
C ILE A 253 2.89 -1.79 24.91
N VAL A 254 2.05 -2.38 24.08
CA VAL A 254 1.75 -3.82 24.12
C VAL A 254 2.70 -4.51 23.15
N TYR A 255 3.40 -5.56 23.57
CA TYR A 255 4.40 -6.24 22.73
C TYR A 255 4.27 -7.78 22.73
N ASN A 256 4.91 -8.44 21.78
CA ASN A 256 4.89 -9.91 21.61
C ASN A 256 3.50 -10.50 21.32
N TYR A 257 2.89 -10.08 20.21
CA TYR A 257 1.59 -10.57 19.76
C TYR A 257 1.64 -12.00 19.18
N PRO A 258 0.51 -12.74 19.17
CA PRO A 258 0.43 -14.04 18.52
C PRO A 258 0.77 -13.97 17.04
N LYS A 259 1.56 -14.92 16.54
CA LYS A 259 2.07 -14.90 15.15
C LYS A 259 0.98 -15.05 14.09
N ASP A 260 -0.17 -15.63 14.45
CA ASP A 260 -1.24 -16.00 13.51
C ASP A 260 -2.14 -14.81 13.16
N ILE A 261 -2.09 -13.72 13.95
CA ILE A 261 -2.83 -12.48 13.72
C ILE A 261 -1.94 -11.32 13.26
N LYS A 262 -0.65 -11.58 13.02
CA LYS A 262 0.35 -10.57 12.64
C LYS A 262 1.09 -10.98 11.36
N ALA A 263 1.75 -10.01 10.73
CA ALA A 263 2.30 -10.17 9.39
C ALA A 263 3.49 -11.15 9.30
N PHE A 264 3.78 -11.65 8.10
CA PHE A 264 4.84 -12.63 7.84
C PHE A 264 6.25 -12.11 8.16
N TYR A 265 6.46 -10.79 8.03
CA TYR A 265 7.76 -10.14 8.18
C TYR A 265 8.17 -9.90 9.64
N MET A 266 7.25 -10.09 10.60
CA MET A 266 7.55 -9.86 12.02
C MET A 266 8.36 -11.04 12.57
N ARG A 267 9.44 -10.74 13.29
CA ARG A 267 10.38 -11.75 13.80
C ARG A 267 9.68 -12.73 14.73
N LEU A 268 9.81 -14.03 14.45
CA LEU A 268 9.29 -15.09 15.31
C LEU A 268 10.11 -15.17 16.60
N ASN A 269 9.42 -15.08 17.75
CA ASN A 269 10.05 -15.22 19.06
C ASN A 269 10.45 -16.67 19.34
N ASP A 270 11.32 -16.86 20.33
CA ASP A 270 11.86 -18.18 20.68
C ASP A 270 10.79 -19.14 21.23
N ASP A 271 9.65 -18.61 21.68
CA ASP A 271 8.46 -19.40 22.08
C ASP A 271 7.72 -20.04 20.89
N SER A 272 8.07 -19.67 19.65
CA SER A 272 7.45 -20.11 18.39
C SER A 272 5.93 -19.86 18.27
N LYS A 273 5.37 -19.06 19.17
CA LYS A 273 3.94 -18.70 19.27
C LYS A 273 3.70 -17.22 19.01
N THR A 274 4.62 -16.37 19.45
CA THR A 274 4.50 -14.91 19.32
C THR A 274 5.52 -14.35 18.33
N VAL A 275 5.27 -13.14 17.86
CA VAL A 275 6.20 -12.36 17.06
C VAL A 275 6.59 -11.09 17.80
N ALA A 276 7.81 -10.60 17.54
CA ALA A 276 8.36 -9.37 18.09
C ALA A 276 7.67 -8.12 17.49
N ALA A 277 6.37 -8.00 17.72
CA ALA A 277 5.54 -6.85 17.37
C ALA A 277 5.34 -5.95 18.58
N MET A 278 5.08 -4.67 18.34
CA MET A 278 4.65 -3.72 19.36
C MET A 278 3.60 -2.76 18.81
N ASP A 279 2.63 -2.41 19.64
CA ASP A 279 1.62 -1.40 19.35
C ASP A 279 1.66 -0.35 20.49
N VAL A 280 1.79 0.93 20.13
CA VAL A 280 1.76 2.07 21.08
C VAL A 280 0.33 2.57 21.20
N LEU A 281 -0.23 2.39 22.39
CA LEU A 281 -1.59 2.77 22.74
C LEU A 281 -1.58 4.09 23.49
N VAL A 282 -2.38 5.05 23.03
CA VAL A 282 -2.59 6.33 23.71
C VAL A 282 -4.05 6.50 24.13
N PRO A 283 -4.32 7.23 25.21
CA PRO A 283 -5.69 7.55 25.62
C PRO A 283 -6.49 8.20 24.48
N LYS A 284 -7.82 8.02 24.52
CA LYS A 284 -8.81 8.52 23.55
C LYS A 284 -8.77 7.84 22.17
N VAL A 285 -7.59 7.63 21.59
CA VAL A 285 -7.45 7.08 20.22
C VAL A 285 -7.32 5.57 20.21
N GLY A 286 -6.56 4.97 21.13
CA GLY A 286 -6.12 3.57 21.06
C GLY A 286 -4.76 3.48 20.38
N GLU A 287 -4.59 2.52 19.47
CA GLU A 287 -3.37 2.35 18.66
C GLU A 287 -3.00 3.61 17.85
N LEU A 288 -1.82 4.18 18.14
CA LEU A 288 -1.22 5.31 17.43
C LEU A 288 -0.04 4.87 16.53
N ILE A 289 0.75 3.90 16.99
CA ILE A 289 1.89 3.33 16.26
C ILE A 289 1.77 1.82 16.29
N GLY A 290 2.03 1.17 15.16
CA GLY A 290 2.27 -0.28 15.07
C GLY A 290 3.64 -0.54 14.48
N GLY A 291 4.40 -1.47 15.06
CA GLY A 291 5.76 -1.77 14.64
C GLY A 291 6.22 -3.18 15.00
N SER A 292 7.42 -3.54 14.56
CA SER A 292 8.01 -4.83 14.87
C SER A 292 9.49 -4.86 14.56
N GLN A 293 10.19 -5.78 15.24
CA GLN A 293 11.44 -6.30 14.73
C GLN A 293 11.17 -7.18 13.51
N ARG A 294 11.99 -7.01 12.46
CA ARG A 294 11.83 -7.77 11.22
C ARG A 294 12.49 -9.13 11.31
N GLU A 295 11.91 -10.12 10.66
CA GLU A 295 12.49 -11.46 10.57
C GLU A 295 13.73 -11.44 9.67
N GLU A 296 14.91 -11.48 10.28
CA GLU A 296 16.20 -11.43 9.62
C GLU A 296 16.67 -12.81 9.13
N ARG A 297 16.11 -13.90 9.68
CA ARG A 297 16.55 -15.25 9.35
C ARG A 297 15.87 -15.73 8.07
N TYR A 298 16.67 -15.95 7.04
CA TYR A 298 16.21 -16.33 5.70
C TYR A 298 15.22 -17.51 5.69
N ASP A 299 15.56 -18.62 6.36
CA ASP A 299 14.72 -19.82 6.36
C ASP A 299 13.37 -19.57 7.06
N VAL A 300 13.37 -18.77 8.12
CA VAL A 300 12.17 -18.47 8.91
C VAL A 300 11.22 -17.56 8.12
N ILE A 301 11.71 -16.46 7.54
CA ILE A 301 10.87 -15.56 6.76
C ILE A 301 10.31 -16.25 5.51
N GLN A 302 11.11 -17.08 4.84
CA GLN A 302 10.64 -17.86 3.69
C GLN A 302 9.53 -18.84 4.11
N GLN A 303 9.66 -19.49 5.26
CA GLN A 303 8.61 -20.37 5.78
C GLN A 303 7.35 -19.58 6.14
N ARG A 304 7.48 -18.41 6.79
CA ARG A 304 6.34 -17.54 7.12
C ARG A 304 5.56 -17.07 5.90
N ILE A 305 6.24 -16.72 4.80
CA ILE A 305 5.60 -16.39 3.51
C ILE A 305 4.76 -17.57 3.01
N LYS A 306 5.32 -18.79 3.04
CA LYS A 306 4.63 -20.02 2.60
C LYS A 306 3.42 -20.33 3.49
N ASP A 307 3.59 -20.27 4.81
CA ASP A 307 2.55 -20.58 5.81
C ASP A 307 1.33 -19.65 5.68
N MET A 308 1.55 -18.40 5.24
CA MET A 308 0.48 -17.42 4.98
C MET A 308 -0.08 -17.49 3.55
N GLY A 309 0.32 -18.48 2.74
CA GLY A 309 -0.18 -18.68 1.38
C GLY A 309 0.25 -17.60 0.38
N LEU A 310 1.33 -16.87 0.67
CA LEU A 310 1.85 -15.82 -0.21
C LEU A 310 2.80 -16.41 -1.27
N PRO A 311 2.74 -15.94 -2.53
CA PRO A 311 3.67 -16.39 -3.57
C PRO A 311 5.07 -15.88 -3.27
N ILE A 312 6.11 -16.71 -3.43
CA ILE A 312 7.50 -16.33 -3.11
C ILE A 312 8.09 -15.36 -4.14
N GLU A 313 7.82 -15.59 -5.43
CA GLU A 313 8.45 -14.87 -6.54
C GLU A 313 8.42 -13.33 -6.38
N PRO A 314 7.29 -12.68 -6.02
CA PRO A 314 7.27 -11.23 -5.83
C PRO A 314 8.13 -10.71 -4.65
N TYR A 315 8.50 -11.58 -3.70
CA TYR A 315 9.30 -11.25 -2.52
C TYR A 315 10.77 -11.65 -2.67
N GLU A 316 11.20 -12.16 -3.83
CA GLU A 316 12.57 -12.65 -4.01
C GLU A 316 13.62 -11.56 -3.72
N TRP A 317 13.38 -10.33 -4.20
CA TRP A 317 14.22 -9.17 -3.90
C TRP A 317 14.26 -8.81 -2.41
N TYR A 318 13.18 -9.09 -1.68
CA TYR A 318 13.05 -8.81 -0.25
C TYR A 318 13.74 -9.91 0.58
N LEU A 319 13.71 -11.16 0.08
CA LEU A 319 14.50 -12.27 0.62
C LEU A 319 16.00 -12.08 0.40
N ASP A 320 16.42 -11.40 -0.68
CA ASP A 320 17.83 -11.06 -0.91
C ASP A 320 18.41 -10.18 0.21
N LEU A 321 17.60 -9.34 0.86
CA LEU A 321 18.02 -8.57 2.04
C LEU A 321 18.46 -9.48 3.21
N ARG A 322 18.00 -10.74 3.23
CA ARG A 322 18.38 -11.75 4.22
C ARG A 322 19.55 -12.63 3.76
N ARG A 323 19.87 -12.65 2.47
CA ARG A 323 21.00 -13.40 1.90
C ARG A 323 22.32 -12.65 1.98
N TYR A 324 22.29 -11.33 1.79
CA TYR A 324 23.49 -10.53 1.61
C TYR A 324 23.71 -9.54 2.76
N GLY A 325 24.43 -9.97 3.80
CA GLY A 325 24.82 -9.09 4.90
C GLY A 325 23.67 -8.66 5.81
N THR A 326 22.75 -9.58 6.10
CA THR A 326 21.57 -9.29 6.93
C THR A 326 21.94 -8.88 8.35
N VAL A 327 21.07 -8.08 8.96
CA VAL A 327 21.22 -7.55 10.32
C VAL A 327 19.88 -7.62 11.04
N LYS A 328 19.89 -7.60 12.37
CA LYS A 328 18.66 -7.29 13.12
C LYS A 328 18.27 -5.84 12.84
N HIS A 329 17.00 -5.62 12.55
CA HIS A 329 16.45 -4.31 12.24
C HIS A 329 14.99 -4.26 12.66
N CYS A 330 14.52 -3.06 12.94
CA CYS A 330 13.16 -2.80 13.39
C CYS A 330 12.62 -1.53 12.73
N GLY A 331 11.31 -1.40 12.76
CA GLY A 331 10.68 -0.14 12.46
C GLY A 331 9.21 -0.15 12.83
N PHE A 332 8.61 1.01 12.69
CA PHE A 332 7.21 1.22 13.01
C PHE A 332 6.55 2.14 12.00
N GLY A 333 5.22 2.18 12.02
CA GLY A 333 4.42 3.14 11.26
C GLY A 333 3.55 3.96 12.20
N LEU A 334 3.60 5.29 12.06
CA LEU A 334 2.68 6.22 12.69
C LEU A 334 1.66 6.70 11.66
N GLY A 335 0.38 6.53 11.96
CA GLY A 335 -0.71 7.14 11.18
C GLY A 335 -0.78 8.63 11.50
N PHE A 336 -0.42 9.49 10.54
CA PHE A 336 -0.28 10.93 10.78
C PHE A 336 -1.59 11.57 11.20
N GLU A 337 -2.70 11.23 10.54
CA GLU A 337 -4.03 11.74 10.89
C GLU A 337 -4.48 11.27 12.28
N ARG A 338 -4.09 10.06 12.72
CA ARG A 338 -4.37 9.61 14.10
C ARG A 338 -3.62 10.44 15.14
N MET A 339 -2.38 10.85 14.85
CA MET A 339 -1.63 11.77 15.72
C MET A 339 -2.32 13.14 15.81
N LEU A 340 -2.85 13.65 14.69
CA LEU A 340 -3.62 14.90 14.68
C LEU A 340 -4.91 14.78 15.48
N LEU A 341 -5.67 13.68 15.36
CA LEU A 341 -6.86 13.43 16.20
C LEU A 341 -6.50 13.41 17.68
N PHE A 342 -5.42 12.70 18.03
CA PHE A 342 -4.95 12.61 19.40
C PHE A 342 -4.60 14.00 19.98
N ALA A 343 -3.81 14.78 19.23
CA ALA A 343 -3.34 16.10 19.64
C ALA A 343 -4.48 17.10 19.76
N THR A 344 -5.28 17.26 18.70
CA THR A 344 -6.32 18.29 18.61
C THR A 344 -7.58 17.95 19.41
N GLY A 345 -7.84 16.66 19.64
CA GLY A 345 -9.06 16.19 20.27
C GLY A 345 -10.28 16.13 19.34
N ILE A 346 -10.11 16.43 18.05
CA ILE A 346 -11.12 16.21 17.01
C ILE A 346 -11.55 14.73 17.00
N GLU A 347 -12.83 14.47 16.78
CA GLU A 347 -13.40 13.11 16.86
C GLU A 347 -13.41 12.35 15.53
N ASN A 348 -13.41 13.06 14.40
CA ASN A 348 -13.53 12.47 13.07
C ASN A 348 -12.24 12.68 12.27
N ILE A 349 -11.64 11.58 11.82
CA ILE A 349 -10.40 11.57 11.03
C ILE A 349 -10.51 12.38 9.73
N ARG A 350 -11.73 12.61 9.26
CA ARG A 350 -12.02 13.37 8.05
C ARG A 350 -11.76 14.87 8.21
N ASP A 351 -11.74 15.37 9.45
CA ASP A 351 -11.58 16.79 9.75
C ASP A 351 -10.11 17.16 10.06
N VAL A 352 -9.20 16.17 10.02
CA VAL A 352 -7.75 16.38 10.23
C VAL A 352 -6.93 16.18 8.95
N ILE A 353 -7.59 16.04 7.81
CA ILE A 353 -6.98 16.01 6.48
C ILE A 353 -7.78 16.94 5.55
N PRO A 354 -7.15 17.74 4.67
CA PRO A 354 -7.88 18.75 3.88
C PRO A 354 -9.00 18.19 3.00
N PHE A 355 -8.74 17.07 2.30
CA PHE A 355 -9.68 16.47 1.35
C PHE A 355 -9.77 14.95 1.60
N PRO A 356 -10.55 14.50 2.59
CA PRO A 356 -10.59 13.10 2.99
C PRO A 356 -11.11 12.21 1.86
N ARG A 357 -10.52 11.01 1.73
CA ARG A 357 -10.99 9.94 0.84
C ARG A 357 -11.52 8.79 1.68
N TYR A 358 -12.74 8.33 1.39
CA TYR A 358 -13.40 7.24 2.13
C TYR A 358 -14.50 6.60 1.26
N PRO A 359 -15.09 5.45 1.65
CA PRO A 359 -16.08 4.79 0.81
C PRO A 359 -17.21 5.72 0.35
N GLY A 360 -17.37 5.85 -0.98
CA GLY A 360 -18.38 6.70 -1.62
C GLY A 360 -18.02 8.19 -1.76
N ARG A 361 -16.78 8.60 -1.42
CA ARG A 361 -16.33 10.00 -1.48
C ARG A 361 -14.88 10.13 -1.94
N ALA A 362 -14.71 10.83 -3.06
CA ALA A 362 -13.40 11.19 -3.64
C ALA A 362 -13.41 12.58 -4.32
N ASP A 363 -14.31 13.45 -3.88
CA ASP A 363 -14.52 14.78 -4.47
C ASP A 363 -13.35 15.73 -4.12
N LEU A 364 -13.05 16.69 -5.01
CA LEU A 364 -12.03 17.72 -4.79
C LEU A 364 -12.50 18.84 -3.86
#